data_AF-A0A6V7TFK5-F1
#
_entry.id   AF-A0A6V7TFK5-F1
#
_cell.length_a   1.000
_cell.length_b   1.000
_cell.length_c   1.000
_cell.angle_alpha   90.00
_cell.angle_beta   90.00
_cell.angle_gamma   90.00
#
_symmetry.space_group_name_H-M   'P 1'
#
loop_
_entity.id
_entity.type
_entity.pdbx_description
1 polymer ?
#
loop_
_entity_poly.entity_id
_entity_poly.type
_entity_poly.pdbx_seq_one_letter_code
_entity_poly.pdbx_strand_id
1 'polypeptide(L)'
;MEDERYNAGVRLSFNDFILIISVFYSICDIFMQWEEFSKCHKPIQLWLVVSFISIVLYRLAHILSQYLSNSNENFIIYRRNGPPYIINAILIFILFPFFFIWNIIGTVWIYQIIKYTPKCLPKNNHPWFIILWIVLCYVWIFLYLFFISLSLYFEYQARLYERRLTNIQPNDFFSRWGYNIDLMQDYGIYIYRNGLNSKQINSLPYYYINSVPEDIKCSICLNDLQLNECARTLLLCNHTFHKACIDLWLIRSATCPNCKSPIASQGVFSPV
;
A
#
# COMPACT_ATOMS: atom_id res chain seq x y z
N MET A 1 30.50 18.87 -11.31
CA MET A 1 29.54 19.20 -10.24
C MET A 1 29.08 17.88 -9.68
N GLU A 2 29.45 17.64 -8.43
CA GLU A 2 29.26 16.40 -7.69
C GLU A 2 27.77 16.07 -7.58
N ASP A 3 27.37 14.91 -8.08
CA ASP A 3 26.06 14.36 -7.75
C ASP A 3 26.22 13.59 -6.43
N GLU A 4 25.87 14.28 -5.35
CA GLU A 4 25.71 13.71 -4.02
C GLU A 4 24.80 12.49 -4.13
N ARG A 5 25.40 11.29 -4.10
CA ARG A 5 24.69 10.07 -3.71
C ARG A 5 24.23 10.29 -2.28
N TYR A 6 23.02 10.83 -2.14
CA TYR A 6 22.31 10.91 -0.88
C TYR A 6 22.21 9.48 -0.37
N ASN A 7 23.12 9.10 0.52
CA ASN A 7 23.04 7.88 1.27
C ASN A 7 21.70 7.97 2.00
N ALA A 8 20.68 7.26 1.49
CA ALA A 8 19.47 6.94 2.23
C ALA A 8 19.90 5.99 3.36
N GLY A 9 20.62 6.54 4.34
CA GLY A 9 21.13 5.81 5.48
C GLY A 9 19.94 5.20 6.22
N VAL A 10 20.08 3.94 6.59
CA VAL A 10 19.15 3.24 7.47
C VAL A 10 18.89 4.15 8.68
N ARG A 11 17.65 4.63 8.84
CA ARG A 11 17.25 5.38 10.03
C ARG A 11 16.98 4.40 11.17
N LEU A 12 18.04 3.94 11.82
CA LEU A 12 17.94 3.27 13.11
C LEU A 12 17.29 4.26 14.09
N SER A 13 16.11 3.92 14.59
CA SER A 13 15.39 4.76 15.54
C SER A 13 15.92 4.51 16.95
N PHE A 14 15.84 5.52 17.82
CA PHE A 14 16.07 5.33 19.26
C PHE A 14 15.20 4.19 19.85
N ASN A 15 14.00 3.99 19.29
CA ASN A 15 13.11 2.89 19.65
C ASN A 15 13.71 1.50 19.37
N ASP A 16 14.59 1.38 18.37
CA ASP A 16 15.26 0.11 18.03
C ASP A 16 16.29 -0.27 19.07
N PHE A 17 17.00 0.72 19.58
CA PHE A 17 17.97 0.54 20.64
C PHE A 17 17.28 0.12 21.95
N ILE A 18 16.17 0.77 22.30
CA ILE A 18 15.36 0.38 23.47
C ILE A 18 14.86 -1.06 23.33
N LEU A 19 14.33 -1.42 22.16
CA LEU A 19 13.84 -2.78 21.92
C LEU A 19 14.96 -3.81 22.10
N ILE A 20 16.13 -3.59 21.50
CA ILE A 20 17.27 -4.52 21.61
C ILE A 20 17.72 -4.68 23.06
N ILE A 21 17.89 -3.58 23.80
CA ILE A 21 18.29 -3.63 25.22
C ILE A 21 17.24 -4.37 26.06
N SER A 22 15.96 -4.05 25.87
CA SER A 22 14.87 -4.66 26.64
C SER A 22 14.76 -6.17 26.37
N VAL A 23 14.93 -6.59 25.12
CA VAL A 23 14.96 -8.02 24.74
C VAL A 23 16.18 -8.70 25.34
N PHE A 24 17.36 -8.09 25.25
CA PHE A 24 18.58 -8.63 25.83
C PHE A 24 18.44 -8.83 27.35
N TYR A 25 17.96 -7.81 28.05
CA TYR A 25 17.70 -7.89 29.49
C TYR A 25 16.72 -9.01 29.83
N SER A 26 15.62 -9.12 29.08
CA SER A 26 14.60 -10.15 29.31
C SER A 26 15.12 -11.57 29.05
N ILE A 27 15.99 -11.74 28.05
CA ILE A 27 16.67 -13.01 27.79
C ILE A 27 17.61 -13.37 28.93
N CYS A 28 18.44 -12.42 29.39
CA CYS A 28 19.35 -12.63 30.52
C CYS A 28 18.60 -13.00 31.81
N ASP A 29 17.49 -12.33 32.10
CA ASP A 29 16.67 -12.60 33.28
C ASP A 29 16.08 -14.03 33.26
N ILE A 30 15.62 -14.49 32.09
CA ILE A 30 15.15 -15.88 31.91
C ILE A 30 16.29 -16.88 32.12
N PHE A 31 17.48 -16.60 31.60
CA PHE A 31 18.64 -17.48 31.78
C PHE A 31 19.05 -17.58 33.25
N MET A 32 18.99 -16.49 34.00
CA MET A 32 19.29 -16.48 35.45
C MET A 32 18.31 -17.34 36.25
N GLN A 33 17.07 -17.50 35.78
CA GLN A 33 16.01 -18.24 36.47
C GLN A 33 15.67 -19.59 35.80
N TRP A 34 16.53 -20.07 34.90
CA TRP A 34 16.24 -21.22 34.03
C TRP A 34 15.86 -22.50 34.78
N GLU A 35 16.50 -22.78 35.92
CA GLU A 35 16.25 -23.96 36.74
C GLU A 35 14.88 -23.95 37.46
N GLU A 36 14.30 -22.77 37.70
CA GLU A 36 12.97 -22.68 38.29
C GLU A 36 11.90 -22.93 37.23
N PHE A 37 12.07 -22.33 36.05
CA PHE A 37 11.17 -22.53 34.92
C PHE A 37 11.18 -23.98 34.40
N SER A 38 12.32 -24.68 34.46
CA SER A 38 12.42 -26.07 34.03
C SER A 38 11.58 -27.06 34.87
N LYS A 39 11.17 -26.66 36.08
CA LYS A 39 10.29 -27.46 36.95
C LYS A 39 8.81 -27.40 36.53
N CYS A 40 8.44 -26.50 35.62
CA CYS A 40 7.08 -26.40 35.12
C CYS A 40 6.74 -27.54 34.14
N HIS A 41 5.46 -27.94 34.11
CA HIS A 41 4.97 -29.00 33.22
C HIS A 41 5.17 -28.69 31.72
N LYS A 42 5.17 -27.41 31.35
CA LYS A 42 5.45 -26.93 29.99
C LYS A 42 6.68 -26.00 30.00
N PRO A 43 7.53 -26.04 28.97
CA PRO A 43 8.76 -25.26 28.92
C PRO A 43 8.47 -23.81 28.50
N ILE A 44 7.97 -23.01 29.42
CA ILE A 44 7.58 -21.61 29.16
C ILE A 44 8.77 -20.70 28.84
N GLN A 45 9.95 -21.01 29.38
CA GLN A 45 11.19 -20.29 29.11
C GLN A 45 11.58 -20.35 27.63
N LEU A 46 11.40 -21.51 26.98
CA LEU A 46 11.64 -21.66 25.54
C LEU A 46 10.64 -20.83 24.74
N TRP A 47 9.38 -20.80 25.17
CA TRP A 47 8.35 -19.99 24.52
C TRP A 47 8.70 -18.50 24.51
N LEU A 48 9.12 -17.96 25.67
CA LEU A 48 9.53 -16.56 25.80
C LEU A 48 10.75 -16.25 24.93
N VAL A 49 11.81 -17.07 24.99
CA VAL A 49 13.03 -16.86 24.19
C VAL A 49 12.73 -16.86 22.69
N VAL A 50 11.95 -17.82 22.19
CA VAL A 50 11.55 -17.86 20.78
C VAL A 50 10.68 -16.66 20.41
N SER A 51 9.80 -16.20 21.30
CA SER A 51 8.98 -15.00 21.06
C SER A 51 9.83 -13.73 20.93
N PHE A 52 10.86 -13.58 21.77
CA PHE A 52 11.80 -12.47 21.70
C PHE A 52 12.64 -12.49 20.42
N ILE A 53 13.20 -13.66 20.07
CA ILE A 53 13.95 -13.85 18.82
C ILE A 53 13.08 -13.51 17.62
N SER A 54 11.80 -13.93 17.62
CA SER A 54 10.87 -13.65 16.53
C SER A 54 10.72 -12.14 16.30
N ILE A 55 10.51 -11.35 17.36
CA ILE A 55 10.36 -9.88 17.25
C ILE A 55 11.63 -9.22 16.70
N VAL A 56 12.81 -9.69 17.11
CA VAL A 56 14.08 -9.21 16.55
C VAL A 56 14.18 -9.55 15.06
N LEU A 57 13.81 -10.76 14.64
CA LEU A 57 13.78 -11.16 13.23
C LEU A 57 12.81 -10.31 12.41
N TYR A 58 11.62 -10.00 12.93
CA TYR A 58 10.69 -9.07 12.27
C TYR A 58 11.31 -7.70 12.08
N ARG A 59 11.96 -7.17 13.12
CA ARG A 59 12.54 -5.84 13.06
C ARG A 59 13.69 -5.78 12.05
N LEU A 60 14.55 -6.79 12.04
CA LEU A 60 15.65 -6.92 11.08
C LEU A 60 15.13 -7.03 9.65
N ALA A 61 14.10 -7.83 9.41
CA ALA A 61 13.47 -7.95 8.10
C ALA A 61 12.87 -6.62 7.63
N HIS A 62 12.22 -5.87 8.52
CA HIS A 62 11.68 -4.55 8.19
C HIS A 62 12.78 -3.52 7.88
N ILE A 63 13.87 -3.50 8.66
CA ILE A 63 15.04 -2.64 8.41
C ILE A 63 15.67 -2.98 7.05
N LEU A 64 15.84 -4.27 6.76
CA LEU A 64 16.37 -4.73 5.48
C LEU A 64 15.44 -4.34 4.31
N SER A 65 14.12 -4.45 4.50
CA SER A 65 13.14 -4.00 3.51
C SER A 65 13.25 -2.49 3.26
N GLN A 66 13.51 -1.68 4.28
CA GLN A 66 13.69 -0.24 4.13
C GLN A 66 15.01 0.10 3.43
N TYR A 67 16.09 -0.58 3.80
CA TYR A 67 17.40 -0.40 3.17
C TYR A 67 17.39 -0.71 1.67
N LEU A 68 16.67 -1.76 1.27
CA LEU A 68 16.54 -2.15 -0.13
C LEU A 68 15.49 -1.32 -0.89
N SER A 69 14.71 -0.48 -0.20
CA SER A 69 13.70 0.37 -0.85
C SER A 69 14.30 1.72 -1.22
N ASN A 70 14.52 1.95 -2.52
CA ASN A 70 14.92 3.28 -3.03
C ASN A 70 13.88 4.37 -2.69
N SER A 71 14.36 5.58 -2.37
CA SER A 71 13.59 6.72 -1.86
C SER A 71 12.53 7.31 -2.79
N ASN A 72 12.54 6.99 -4.09
CA ASN A 72 11.62 7.53 -5.09
C ASN A 72 10.43 6.62 -5.42
N GLU A 73 10.38 5.42 -4.87
CA GLU A 73 9.36 4.43 -5.21
C GLU A 73 8.36 4.29 -4.08
N ASN A 74 7.47 5.29 -4.00
CA ASN A 74 6.36 5.27 -3.06
C ASN A 74 5.26 4.31 -3.49
N PHE A 75 4.93 3.43 -2.55
CA PHE A 75 3.66 2.73 -2.39
C PHE A 75 3.23 1.79 -3.52
N ILE A 76 3.40 0.48 -3.28
CA ILE A 76 2.30 -0.51 -3.20
C ILE A 76 2.91 -1.93 -3.09
N ILE A 77 2.44 -2.68 -2.09
CA ILE A 77 3.00 -3.96 -1.61
C ILE A 77 3.00 -5.09 -2.67
N TYR A 78 2.25 -4.96 -3.77
CA TYR A 78 2.06 -6.05 -4.75
C TYR A 78 2.45 -5.72 -6.20
N ARG A 79 2.94 -4.52 -6.50
CA ARG A 79 3.28 -4.10 -7.86
C ARG A 79 4.78 -3.84 -8.04
N ARG A 80 5.64 -4.68 -7.47
CA ARG A 80 7.09 -4.53 -7.59
C ARG A 80 7.76 -5.90 -7.71
N ASN A 81 8.36 -6.19 -8.86
CA ASN A 81 9.26 -7.33 -9.01
C ASN A 81 10.66 -6.90 -8.53
N GLY A 82 10.99 -7.13 -7.26
CA GLY A 82 12.31 -6.76 -6.72
C GLY A 82 12.61 -7.33 -5.32
N PRO A 83 13.84 -7.14 -4.80
CA PRO A 83 14.27 -7.61 -3.48
C PRO A 83 13.33 -7.27 -2.30
N PRO A 84 12.75 -6.06 -2.17
CA PRO A 84 11.85 -5.74 -1.06
C PRO A 84 10.52 -6.51 -1.12
N TYR A 85 10.09 -6.99 -2.28
CA TYR A 85 8.89 -7.83 -2.39
C TYR A 85 9.10 -9.19 -1.73
N ILE A 86 10.25 -9.82 -1.95
CA ILE A 86 10.58 -11.13 -1.36
C ILE A 86 10.59 -11.04 0.17
N ILE A 87 11.17 -9.96 0.72
CA ILE A 87 11.21 -9.75 2.18
C ILE A 87 9.80 -9.56 2.74
N ASN A 88 8.97 -8.73 2.10
CA ASN A 88 7.58 -8.54 2.53
C ASN A 88 6.76 -9.83 2.41
N ALA A 89 7.00 -10.65 1.39
CA ALA A 89 6.37 -11.96 1.26
C ALA A 89 6.79 -12.91 2.39
N ILE A 90 8.09 -12.97 2.73
CA ILE A 90 8.58 -13.75 3.88
C ILE A 90 7.94 -13.26 5.19
N LEU A 91 7.85 -11.94 5.39
CA LEU A 91 7.22 -11.36 6.58
C LEU A 91 5.74 -11.78 6.71
N ILE A 92 4.98 -11.67 5.63
CA ILE A 92 3.53 -11.91 5.62
C ILE A 92 3.19 -13.40 5.63
N PHE A 93 3.91 -14.23 4.85
CA PHE A 93 3.52 -15.62 4.63
C PHE A 93 4.29 -16.62 5.51
N ILE A 94 5.42 -16.23 6.11
CA ILE A 94 6.24 -17.14 6.93
C ILE A 94 6.30 -16.65 8.37
N LEU A 95 6.84 -15.46 8.60
CA LEU A 95 7.06 -14.96 9.96
C LEU A 95 5.74 -14.70 10.68
N PHE A 96 4.78 -14.03 10.03
CA PHE A 96 3.46 -13.71 10.61
C PHE A 96 2.66 -14.93 11.06
N PRO A 97 2.44 -15.94 10.21
CA PRO A 97 1.72 -17.15 10.62
C PRO A 97 2.45 -17.90 11.74
N PHE A 98 3.78 -17.98 11.66
CA PHE A 98 4.58 -18.60 12.72
C PHE A 98 4.37 -17.91 14.07
N PHE A 99 4.50 -16.59 14.13
CA PHE A 99 4.34 -15.83 15.37
C PHE A 99 2.91 -15.89 15.91
N PHE A 100 1.91 -15.84 15.03
CA PHE A 100 0.51 -15.99 15.41
C PHE A 100 0.23 -17.33 16.08
N ILE A 101 0.65 -18.43 15.45
CA ILE A 101 0.51 -19.79 16.00
C ILE A 101 1.31 -19.93 17.30
N TRP A 102 2.54 -19.41 17.34
CA TRP A 102 3.40 -19.46 18.53
C TRP A 102 2.80 -18.71 19.72
N ASN A 103 2.16 -17.57 19.48
CA ASN A 103 1.47 -16.81 20.52
C ASN A 103 0.26 -17.59 21.08
N ILE A 104 -0.53 -18.25 20.22
CA ILE A 104 -1.62 -19.14 20.66
C ILE A 104 -1.08 -20.28 21.53
N ILE A 105 0.00 -20.95 21.11
CA ILE A 105 0.63 -22.02 21.90
C ILE A 105 1.05 -21.49 23.28
N GLY A 106 1.65 -20.31 23.33
CA GLY A 106 2.01 -19.61 24.57
C GLY A 106 0.86 -19.41 25.52
N THR A 107 -0.27 -18.88 25.03
CA THR A 107 -1.46 -18.69 25.86
C THR A 107 -2.00 -19.98 26.44
N VAL A 108 -1.99 -21.06 25.65
CA VAL A 108 -2.44 -22.39 26.09
C VAL A 108 -1.48 -22.94 27.16
N TRP A 109 -0.17 -22.79 26.99
CA TRP A 109 0.82 -23.23 27.97
C TRP A 109 0.71 -22.47 29.29
N ILE A 110 0.52 -21.15 29.23
CA ILE A 110 0.32 -20.33 30.44
C ILE A 110 -0.96 -20.73 31.17
N TYR A 111 -2.06 -20.91 30.45
CA TYR A 111 -3.31 -21.40 31.04
C TYR A 111 -3.12 -22.76 31.73
N GLN A 112 -2.38 -23.69 31.11
CA GLN A 112 -2.06 -24.99 31.70
C GLN A 112 -1.19 -24.86 32.95
N ILE A 113 -0.16 -24.00 32.94
CA ILE A 113 0.73 -23.81 34.09
C ILE A 113 -0.04 -23.22 35.29
N ILE A 114 -0.87 -22.20 35.04
CA ILE A 114 -1.70 -21.58 36.09
C ILE A 114 -2.67 -22.62 36.69
N LYS A 115 -3.23 -23.50 35.86
CA LYS A 115 -4.22 -24.50 36.29
C LYS A 115 -3.61 -25.70 37.02
N TYR A 116 -2.51 -26.26 36.51
CA TYR A 116 -1.96 -27.53 36.98
C TYR A 116 -0.75 -27.38 37.91
N THR A 117 0.08 -26.34 37.73
CA THR A 117 1.35 -26.17 38.48
C THR A 117 1.60 -24.70 38.87
N PRO A 118 0.72 -24.06 39.67
CA PRO A 118 0.84 -22.62 39.98
C PRO A 118 2.06 -22.26 40.85
N LYS A 119 2.69 -23.26 41.50
CA LYS A 119 3.85 -23.05 42.39
C LYS A 119 5.20 -22.98 41.67
N CYS A 120 5.26 -23.33 40.37
CA CYS A 120 6.51 -23.31 39.61
C CYS A 120 6.83 -21.93 39.01
N LEU A 121 5.85 -21.02 38.98
CA LEU A 121 6.09 -19.64 38.53
C LEU A 121 6.75 -18.85 39.68
N PRO A 122 7.87 -18.14 39.43
CA PRO A 122 8.49 -17.30 40.44
C PRO A 122 7.47 -16.26 40.94
N LYS A 123 7.20 -16.28 42.26
CA LYS A 123 6.12 -15.48 42.89
C LYS A 123 6.37 -13.97 42.84
N ASN A 124 7.61 -13.53 42.62
CA ASN A 124 7.98 -12.12 42.60
C ASN A 124 7.99 -11.60 41.16
N ASN A 125 7.10 -10.64 40.86
CA ASN A 125 6.96 -9.83 39.63
C ASN A 125 6.78 -10.54 38.26
N HIS A 126 7.09 -11.82 38.15
CA HIS A 126 7.08 -12.58 36.90
C HIS A 126 5.71 -12.92 36.28
N PRO A 127 4.62 -13.25 37.01
CA PRO A 127 3.34 -13.57 36.38
C PRO A 127 2.75 -12.36 35.63
N TRP A 128 2.88 -11.16 36.17
CA TRP A 128 2.41 -9.93 35.52
C TRP A 128 3.19 -9.65 34.24
N PHE A 129 4.52 -9.83 34.27
CA PHE A 129 5.37 -9.66 33.09
C PHE A 129 4.92 -10.55 31.93
N ILE A 130 4.65 -11.84 32.19
CA ILE A 130 4.20 -12.79 31.16
C ILE A 130 2.82 -12.39 30.59
N ILE A 131 1.87 -11.99 31.46
CA ILE A 131 0.54 -11.55 31.02
C ILE A 131 0.66 -10.28 30.17
N LEU A 132 1.43 -9.30 30.62
CA LEU A 132 1.69 -8.07 29.89
C LEU A 132 2.34 -8.36 28.53
N TRP A 133 3.28 -9.30 28.48
CA TRP A 133 3.92 -9.73 27.24
C TRP A 133 2.92 -10.32 26.24
N ILE A 134 2.05 -11.24 26.69
CA ILE A 134 0.99 -11.81 25.86
C ILE A 134 0.07 -10.72 25.30
N VAL A 135 -0.35 -9.78 26.14
CA VAL A 135 -1.19 -8.64 25.72
C VAL A 135 -0.48 -7.82 24.64
N LEU A 136 0.80 -7.49 24.83
CA LEU A 136 1.59 -6.78 23.82
C LEU A 136 1.69 -7.56 22.51
N CYS A 137 1.92 -8.88 22.56
CA CYS A 137 1.96 -9.70 21.36
C CYS A 137 0.62 -9.72 20.60
N TYR A 138 -0.52 -9.75 21.30
CA TYR A 138 -1.85 -9.66 20.66
C TYR A 138 -2.13 -8.29 20.06
N VAL A 139 -1.77 -7.20 20.76
CA VAL A 139 -1.88 -5.84 20.22
C VAL A 139 -1.05 -5.71 18.94
N TRP A 140 0.18 -6.24 18.95
CA TRP A 140 1.05 -6.24 17.78
C TRP A 140 0.46 -7.03 16.60
N ILE A 141 -0.09 -8.23 16.85
CA ILE A 141 -0.78 -9.05 15.83
C ILE A 141 -1.96 -8.28 15.24
N PHE A 142 -2.78 -7.62 16.08
CA PHE A 142 -3.91 -6.84 15.63
C PHE A 142 -3.49 -5.68 14.73
N LEU A 143 -2.46 -4.92 15.14
CA LEU A 143 -1.92 -3.83 14.33
C LEU A 143 -1.40 -4.33 12.98
N TYR A 144 -0.69 -5.46 12.96
CA TYR A 144 -0.22 -6.07 11.71
C TYR A 144 -1.37 -6.49 10.79
N LEU A 145 -2.41 -7.14 11.32
CA LEU A 145 -3.60 -7.50 10.55
C LEU A 145 -4.31 -6.27 9.99
N PHE A 146 -4.40 -5.19 10.78
CA PHE A 146 -4.96 -3.91 10.32
C PHE A 146 -4.14 -3.33 9.15
N PHE A 147 -2.82 -3.28 9.26
CA PHE A 147 -1.94 -2.80 8.18
C PHE A 147 -2.02 -3.67 6.91
N ILE A 148 -2.04 -4.99 7.06
CA ILE A 148 -2.23 -5.93 5.93
C ILE A 148 -3.58 -5.67 5.26
N SER A 149 -4.65 -5.54 6.05
CA SER A 149 -6.00 -5.28 5.53
C SER A 149 -6.08 -3.95 4.80
N LEU A 150 -5.49 -2.90 5.36
CA LEU A 150 -5.41 -1.58 4.74
C LEU A 150 -4.61 -1.63 3.42
N SER A 151 -3.48 -2.36 3.41
CA SER A 151 -2.71 -2.60 2.19
C SER A 151 -3.52 -3.33 1.13
N LEU A 152 -4.22 -4.41 1.49
CA LEU A 152 -5.05 -5.17 0.56
C LEU A 152 -6.22 -4.32 0.04
N TYR A 153 -6.79 -3.47 0.90
CA TYR A 153 -7.81 -2.52 0.50
C TYR A 153 -7.28 -1.52 -0.53
N PHE A 154 -6.13 -0.89 -0.26
CA PHE A 154 -5.53 0.05 -1.21
C PHE A 154 -5.11 -0.63 -2.52
N GLU A 155 -4.58 -1.85 -2.46
CA GLU A 155 -4.25 -2.66 -3.63
C GLU A 155 -5.49 -3.00 -4.46
N TYR A 156 -6.55 -3.47 -3.80
CA TYR A 156 -7.82 -3.77 -4.43
C TYR A 156 -8.39 -2.54 -5.12
N GLN A 157 -8.38 -1.40 -4.43
CA GLN A 157 -8.79 -0.13 -5.00
C GLN A 157 -7.92 0.23 -6.21
N ALA A 158 -6.59 0.17 -6.10
CA ALA A 158 -5.67 0.46 -7.20
C ALA A 158 -5.96 -0.40 -8.45
N ARG A 159 -6.17 -1.72 -8.27
CA ARG A 159 -6.54 -2.64 -9.37
C ARG A 159 -7.91 -2.33 -9.98
N LEU A 160 -8.89 -1.95 -9.16
CA LEU A 160 -10.18 -1.50 -9.67
C LEU A 160 -10.04 -0.23 -10.52
N TYR A 161 -9.19 0.71 -10.11
CA TYR A 161 -8.94 1.93 -10.86
C TYR A 161 -8.22 1.64 -12.18
N GLU A 162 -7.19 0.79 -12.18
CA GLU A 162 -6.50 0.38 -13.40
C GLU A 162 -7.49 -0.19 -14.44
N ARG A 163 -8.37 -1.11 -14.02
CA ARG A 163 -9.41 -1.67 -14.91
C ARG A 163 -10.38 -0.62 -15.47
N ARG A 164 -10.63 0.48 -14.76
CA ARG A 164 -11.49 1.57 -15.27
C ARG A 164 -10.75 2.43 -16.29
N LEU A 165 -9.46 2.65 -16.10
CA LEU A 165 -8.63 3.42 -17.03
C LEU A 165 -8.40 2.67 -18.35
N THR A 166 -8.16 1.35 -18.30
CA THR A 166 -7.98 0.54 -19.50
C THR A 166 -9.22 0.55 -20.40
N ASN A 167 -10.43 0.60 -19.82
CA ASN A 167 -11.67 0.74 -20.59
C ASN A 167 -11.80 2.09 -21.31
N ILE A 168 -11.09 3.14 -20.86
CA ILE A 168 -11.08 4.47 -21.48
C ILE A 168 -9.91 4.60 -22.48
N GLN A 169 -9.05 3.59 -22.59
CA GLN A 169 -7.83 3.60 -23.40
C GLN A 169 -8.07 2.88 -24.75
N PRO A 170 -8.63 3.55 -25.78
CA PRO A 170 -8.69 2.97 -27.12
C PRO A 170 -7.27 2.82 -27.69
N ASN A 171 -7.12 1.98 -28.71
CA ASN A 171 -5.87 1.80 -29.46
C ASN A 171 -5.24 3.14 -29.90
N ASP A 172 -6.07 4.15 -30.16
CA ASP A 172 -5.67 5.53 -30.51
C ASP A 172 -4.88 6.27 -29.41
N PHE A 173 -4.97 5.82 -28.15
CA PHE A 173 -4.18 6.40 -27.06
C PHE A 173 -2.70 6.01 -27.19
N PHE A 174 -2.42 4.72 -27.41
CA PHE A 174 -1.06 4.20 -27.50
C PHE A 174 -0.32 4.70 -28.73
N SER A 175 -1.01 4.87 -29.86
CA SER A 175 -0.41 5.44 -31.07
C SER A 175 0.03 6.89 -30.89
N ARG A 176 -0.63 7.64 -29.99
CA ARG A 176 -0.42 9.08 -29.84
C ARG A 176 0.49 9.48 -28.69
N TRP A 177 0.48 8.71 -27.61
CA TRP A 177 1.28 9.01 -26.41
C TRP A 177 2.40 7.98 -26.15
N GLY A 178 2.46 6.91 -26.95
CA GLY A 178 3.48 5.86 -26.84
C GLY A 178 3.16 4.81 -25.76
N TYR A 179 3.94 3.72 -25.76
CA TYR A 179 3.73 2.56 -24.87
C TYR A 179 4.29 2.74 -23.44
N ASN A 180 5.01 3.85 -23.16
CA ASN A 180 5.77 4.03 -21.91
C ASN A 180 5.05 4.84 -20.82
N ILE A 181 3.75 5.13 -20.98
CA ILE A 181 3.01 5.92 -20.00
C ILE A 181 2.40 4.99 -18.96
N ASP A 182 2.97 5.00 -17.75
CA ASP A 182 2.31 4.46 -16.58
C ASP A 182 1.32 5.50 -16.05
N LEU A 183 0.09 5.44 -16.59
CA LEU A 183 -1.02 6.30 -16.16
C LEU A 183 -1.24 6.27 -14.64
N MET A 184 -0.91 5.19 -13.93
CA MET A 184 -1.04 5.20 -12.48
C MET A 184 0.06 6.01 -11.80
N GLN A 185 1.30 5.96 -12.30
CA GLN A 185 2.40 6.72 -11.74
C GLN A 185 2.28 8.23 -12.07
N ASP A 186 1.92 8.55 -13.30
CA ASP A 186 1.83 9.94 -13.78
C ASP A 186 0.48 10.61 -13.44
N TYR A 187 -0.61 9.83 -13.44
CA TYR A 187 -1.96 10.35 -13.26
C TYR A 187 -2.63 9.94 -11.94
N GLY A 188 -2.06 8.99 -11.17
CA GLY A 188 -2.65 8.45 -9.95
C GLY A 188 -2.53 9.30 -8.67
N ILE A 189 -1.72 10.37 -8.68
CA ILE A 189 -1.57 11.24 -7.48
C ILE A 189 -2.75 12.24 -7.34
N TYR A 190 -3.55 12.45 -8.39
CA TYR A 190 -4.59 13.50 -8.42
C TYR A 190 -6.04 12.97 -8.42
N ILE A 191 -6.26 11.76 -7.90
CA ILE A 191 -7.44 10.92 -8.20
C ILE A 191 -8.83 11.49 -7.82
N TYR A 192 -8.99 12.61 -7.10
CA TYR A 192 -10.31 13.24 -6.99
C TYR A 192 -10.25 14.77 -6.90
N ARG A 193 -10.31 15.44 -8.06
CA ARG A 193 -10.87 16.80 -8.11
C ARG A 193 -12.06 16.85 -9.07
N ASN A 194 -13.22 16.39 -8.61
CA ASN A 194 -14.50 16.67 -9.26
C ASN A 194 -14.57 16.24 -10.76
N GLY A 195 -13.91 15.14 -11.14
CA GLY A 195 -13.96 14.55 -12.47
C GLY A 195 -15.19 13.66 -12.71
N LEU A 196 -15.40 13.26 -13.97
CA LEU A 196 -16.47 12.35 -14.39
C LEU A 196 -16.04 10.88 -14.26
N ASN A 197 -16.98 9.97 -13.97
CA ASN A 197 -16.72 8.54 -13.96
C ASN A 197 -16.68 7.96 -15.39
N SER A 198 -16.03 6.81 -15.58
CA SER A 198 -15.86 6.16 -16.90
C SER A 198 -17.18 5.97 -17.65
N LYS A 199 -18.25 5.59 -16.95
CA LYS A 199 -19.60 5.44 -17.55
C LYS A 199 -20.15 6.77 -18.09
N GLN A 200 -19.92 7.87 -17.38
CA GLN A 200 -20.36 9.21 -17.80
C GLN A 200 -19.53 9.72 -18.98
N ILE A 201 -18.23 9.45 -19.00
CA ILE A 201 -17.35 9.83 -20.11
C ILE A 201 -17.75 9.07 -21.38
N ASN A 202 -18.00 7.76 -21.26
CA ASN A 202 -18.40 6.91 -22.38
C ASN A 202 -19.79 7.25 -22.94
N SER A 203 -20.69 7.87 -22.16
CA SER A 203 -22.01 8.29 -22.64
C SER A 203 -21.99 9.61 -23.40
N LEU A 204 -20.92 10.40 -23.31
CA LEU A 204 -20.82 11.66 -24.05
C LEU A 204 -20.70 11.36 -25.57
N PRO A 205 -21.20 12.23 -26.46
CA PRO A 205 -21.18 12.03 -27.93
C PRO A 205 -19.80 12.28 -28.57
N TYR A 206 -19.35 11.37 -29.41
CA TYR A 206 -18.11 11.50 -30.21
C TYR A 206 -18.38 11.23 -31.69
N TYR A 207 -17.47 11.65 -32.56
CA TYR A 207 -17.59 11.45 -34.01
C TYR A 207 -16.21 11.22 -34.65
N TYR A 208 -16.20 10.64 -35.84
CA TYR A 208 -15.00 10.53 -36.68
C TYR A 208 -14.90 11.74 -37.61
N ILE A 209 -13.68 12.25 -37.78
CA ILE A 209 -13.42 13.39 -38.65
C ILE A 209 -13.49 12.93 -40.11
N ASN A 210 -14.54 13.37 -40.82
CA ASN A 210 -14.83 12.95 -42.19
C ASN A 210 -14.31 13.93 -43.25
N SER A 211 -13.84 15.11 -42.84
CA SER A 211 -13.25 16.13 -43.69
C SER A 211 -12.11 16.78 -42.93
N VAL A 212 -10.97 17.06 -43.57
CA VAL A 212 -9.86 17.82 -42.94
C VAL A 212 -10.44 19.15 -42.49
N PRO A 213 -10.61 19.39 -41.18
CA PRO A 213 -11.04 20.70 -40.71
C PRO A 213 -9.85 21.63 -40.93
N GLU A 214 -10.01 22.70 -41.70
CA GLU A 214 -9.01 23.77 -41.71
C GLU A 214 -8.88 24.30 -40.25
N ASP A 215 -7.68 24.17 -39.68
CA ASP A 215 -7.19 24.77 -38.43
C ASP A 215 -7.75 24.31 -37.06
N ILE A 216 -8.41 23.15 -36.93
CA ILE A 216 -8.80 22.66 -35.59
C ILE A 216 -7.62 21.93 -34.94
N LYS A 217 -7.06 22.54 -33.87
CA LYS A 217 -5.99 22.00 -33.03
C LYS A 217 -6.50 21.48 -31.69
N CYS A 218 -6.01 20.32 -31.27
CA CYS A 218 -6.29 19.80 -29.94
C CYS A 218 -5.34 20.46 -28.92
N SER A 219 -5.85 21.35 -28.07
CA SER A 219 -5.01 22.09 -27.10
C SER A 219 -4.40 21.23 -25.99
N ILE A 220 -4.80 19.95 -25.88
CA ILE A 220 -4.25 19.02 -24.88
C ILE A 220 -2.95 18.37 -25.37
N CYS A 221 -2.91 17.89 -26.62
CA CYS A 221 -1.71 17.29 -27.21
C CYS A 221 -0.97 18.23 -28.18
N LEU A 222 -1.52 19.41 -28.44
CA LEU A 222 -0.99 20.45 -29.35
C LEU A 222 -0.87 20.01 -30.82
N ASN A 223 -1.48 18.88 -31.19
CA ASN A 223 -1.51 18.37 -32.56
C ASN A 223 -2.80 18.75 -33.28
N ASP A 224 -2.71 18.88 -34.61
CA ASP A 224 -3.86 19.05 -35.49
C ASP A 224 -4.77 17.82 -35.47
N LEU A 225 -6.07 18.03 -35.63
CA LEU A 225 -7.03 16.93 -35.78
C LEU A 225 -7.03 16.44 -37.24
N GLN A 226 -6.80 15.15 -37.43
CA GLN A 226 -6.63 14.52 -38.75
C GLN A 226 -7.87 13.72 -39.18
N LEU A 227 -7.96 13.45 -40.50
CA LEU A 227 -8.97 12.57 -41.09
C LEU A 227 -9.00 11.20 -40.39
N ASN A 228 -10.19 10.65 -40.19
CA ASN A 228 -10.46 9.38 -39.52
C ASN A 228 -10.09 9.32 -38.03
N GLU A 229 -9.69 10.42 -37.39
CA GLU A 229 -9.49 10.44 -35.95
C GLU A 229 -10.81 10.63 -35.18
N CYS A 230 -10.88 10.05 -33.98
CA CYS A 230 -12.00 10.25 -33.06
C CYS A 230 -11.91 11.61 -32.36
N ALA A 231 -12.91 12.46 -32.54
CA ALA A 231 -13.04 13.75 -31.89
C ALA A 231 -14.29 13.84 -31.00
N ARG A 232 -14.23 14.73 -30.01
CA ARG A 232 -15.34 15.07 -29.14
C ARG A 232 -15.46 16.59 -29.07
N THR A 233 -16.64 17.10 -29.36
CA THR A 233 -17.02 18.51 -29.17
C THR A 233 -17.87 18.63 -27.92
N LEU A 234 -17.47 19.49 -26.99
CA LEU A 234 -18.18 19.70 -25.74
C LEU A 234 -19.42 20.59 -25.98
N LEU A 235 -20.62 20.06 -25.72
CA LEU A 235 -21.89 20.66 -26.12
C LEU A 235 -22.17 22.08 -25.57
N LEU A 236 -21.60 22.43 -24.41
CA LEU A 236 -21.85 23.73 -23.78
C LEU A 236 -20.94 24.85 -24.29
N CYS A 237 -19.75 24.51 -24.80
CA CYS A 237 -18.74 25.52 -25.18
C CYS A 237 -18.18 25.32 -26.59
N ASN A 238 -18.62 24.27 -27.30
CA ASN A 238 -18.20 23.90 -28.65
C ASN A 238 -16.69 23.73 -28.86
N HIS A 239 -15.92 23.54 -27.79
CA HIS A 239 -14.50 23.21 -27.90
C HIS A 239 -14.34 21.75 -28.31
N THR A 240 -13.49 21.53 -29.32
CA THR A 240 -13.23 20.23 -29.92
C THR A 240 -11.85 19.73 -29.53
N PHE A 241 -11.78 18.46 -29.14
CA PHE A 241 -10.55 17.79 -28.77
C PHE A 241 -10.57 16.38 -29.35
N HIS A 242 -9.41 15.74 -29.46
CA HIS A 242 -9.38 14.31 -29.66
C HIS A 242 -10.08 13.61 -28.49
N LYS A 243 -10.91 12.60 -28.79
CA LYS A 243 -11.64 11.81 -27.79
C LYS A 243 -10.71 11.32 -26.68
N ALA A 244 -9.61 10.65 -27.03
CA ALA A 244 -8.67 10.12 -26.04
C ALA A 244 -7.99 11.21 -25.17
N CYS A 245 -7.74 12.41 -25.71
CA CYS A 245 -7.13 13.50 -24.94
C CYS A 245 -8.12 14.06 -23.91
N ILE A 246 -9.34 14.37 -24.34
CA ILE A 246 -10.33 14.97 -23.45
C ILE A 246 -10.88 13.95 -22.46
N ASP A 247 -11.04 12.67 -22.83
CA ASP A 247 -11.51 11.64 -21.92
C ASP A 247 -10.58 11.51 -20.70
N LEU A 248 -9.25 11.60 -20.88
CA LEU A 248 -8.26 11.62 -19.79
C LEU A 248 -8.36 12.84 -18.89
N TRP A 249 -8.55 14.01 -19.50
CA TRP A 249 -8.76 15.24 -18.75
C TRP A 249 -10.03 15.16 -17.89
N LEU A 250 -11.11 14.61 -18.44
CA LEU A 250 -12.40 14.53 -17.77
C LEU A 250 -12.40 13.60 -16.55
N ILE A 251 -11.47 12.65 -16.48
CA ILE A 251 -11.24 11.84 -15.27
C ILE A 251 -10.74 12.73 -14.12
N ARG A 252 -9.93 13.76 -14.43
CA ARG A 252 -9.38 14.71 -13.45
C ARG A 252 -10.31 15.87 -13.13
N SER A 253 -11.08 16.37 -14.09
CA SER A 253 -11.92 17.56 -13.94
C SER A 253 -13.12 17.51 -14.88
N ALA A 254 -14.33 17.67 -14.35
CA ALA A 254 -15.57 17.72 -15.15
C ALA A 254 -15.79 19.09 -15.84
N THR A 255 -14.71 19.71 -16.32
CA THR A 255 -14.73 21.04 -16.97
C THR A 255 -13.92 21.05 -18.26
N CYS A 256 -14.23 21.96 -19.17
CA CYS A 256 -13.46 22.17 -20.39
C CYS A 256 -12.04 22.70 -20.06
N PRO A 257 -10.97 22.14 -20.65
CA PRO A 257 -9.60 22.66 -20.49
C PRO A 257 -9.43 24.12 -20.93
N ASN A 258 -10.15 24.55 -21.97
CA ASN A 258 -9.98 25.86 -22.58
C ASN A 258 -10.73 26.96 -21.83
N CYS A 259 -11.99 26.73 -21.47
CA CYS A 259 -12.85 27.76 -20.88
C CYS A 259 -13.39 27.44 -19.48
N LYS A 260 -13.04 26.27 -18.92
CA LYS A 260 -13.49 25.80 -17.60
C LYS A 260 -15.02 25.64 -17.44
N SER A 261 -15.79 25.73 -18.54
CA SER A 261 -17.23 25.43 -18.49
C SER A 261 -17.47 23.99 -18.03
N PRO A 262 -18.52 23.71 -17.24
CA PRO A 262 -18.84 22.34 -16.84
C PRO A 262 -19.20 21.48 -18.06
N ILE A 263 -19.11 20.16 -17.93
CA ILE A 263 -19.59 19.24 -18.98
C ILE A 263 -21.03 18.84 -18.70
N ALA A 264 -21.93 19.12 -19.65
CA ALA A 264 -23.28 18.56 -19.64
C ALA A 264 -23.21 17.08 -20.05
N SER A 265 -23.17 16.18 -19.07
CA SER A 265 -23.58 14.79 -19.32
C SER A 265 -25.11 14.78 -19.41
N GLN A 266 -25.69 14.15 -20.45
CA GLN A 266 -27.14 13.96 -20.48
C GLN A 266 -27.53 13.12 -19.26
N GLY A 267 -28.04 13.80 -18.22
CA GLY A 267 -28.40 13.21 -16.93
C GLY A 267 -27.93 13.97 -15.67
N VAL A 268 -27.06 14.99 -15.75
CA VAL A 268 -26.70 15.77 -14.54
C VAL A 268 -26.50 17.25 -14.88
N PHE A 269 -27.56 18.04 -14.69
CA PHE A 269 -27.42 19.42 -14.23
C PHE A 269 -27.49 19.37 -12.70
N SER A 270 -26.34 19.50 -12.04
CA SER A 270 -26.31 19.93 -10.64
C SER A 270 -25.39 21.14 -10.58
N PRO A 271 -25.93 22.36 -10.48
CA PRO A 271 -25.12 23.52 -10.17
C PRO A 271 -24.66 23.40 -8.71
N VAL A 272 -23.38 23.65 -8.47
CA VAL A 272 -22.88 24.14 -7.18
C VAL A 272 -22.33 25.54 -7.44
#